data_AF-A0A7V1Z7V0-F1
#
_entry.id   AF-A0A7V1Z7V0-F1
#
_cell.length_a   1.000
_cell.length_b   1.000
_cell.length_c   1.000
_cell.angle_alpha   90.00
_cell.angle_beta   90.00
_cell.angle_gamma   90.00
#
_symmetry.space_group_name_H-M   'P 1'
#
loop_
_entity.id
_entity.type
_entity.pdbx_description
1 polymer ?
#
loop_
_entity_poly.entity_id
_entity_poly.type
_entity_poly.pdbx_seq_one_letter_code
_entity_poly.pdbx_strand_id
1 'polypeptide(L)'
;MTCEELLQLLNEYVDGTLDLSLAECQQFAEHLAQCNPCQVVVDNIRKTIQLYRAGEPFPLPAELEVRLKQALRERWKAKFPTTSTSG
;
A
#
# COMPACT_ATOMS: atom_id res chain seq x y z
N MET A 1 -9.67 -15.99 -5.29
CA MET A 1 -8.52 -16.78 -4.80
C MET A 1 -8.85 -17.47 -3.49
N THR A 2 -8.28 -18.64 -3.24
CA THR A 2 -8.31 -19.35 -1.94
C THR A 2 -7.30 -18.74 -0.95
N CYS A 3 -7.35 -19.19 0.31
CA CYS A 3 -6.35 -18.80 1.30
C CYS A 3 -4.96 -19.29 0.91
N GLU A 4 -4.83 -20.51 0.36
CA GLU A 4 -3.52 -21.05 -0.07
C GLU A 4 -2.92 -20.22 -1.21
N GLU A 5 -3.72 -19.88 -2.22
CA GLU A 5 -3.30 -19.04 -3.35
C GLU A 5 -2.84 -17.66 -2.87
N LEU A 6 -3.58 -17.06 -1.92
CA LEU A 6 -3.19 -15.77 -1.34
C LEU A 6 -1.86 -15.87 -0.59
N LEU A 7 -1.65 -16.93 0.20
CA LEU A 7 -0.41 -17.12 0.94
C LEU A 7 0.79 -17.35 0.02
N GLN A 8 0.60 -18.07 -1.09
CA GLN A 8 1.64 -18.25 -2.09
C GLN A 8 2.03 -16.92 -2.73
N LEU A 9 1.05 -16.14 -3.21
CA LEU A 9 1.30 -14.81 -3.76
C LEU A 9 1.96 -13.87 -2.74
N LEU A 10 1.58 -13.94 -1.47
CA LEU A 10 2.17 -13.12 -0.42
C LEU A 10 3.66 -13.43 -0.21
N ASN A 11 4.06 -14.70 -0.29
CA ASN A 11 5.48 -15.07 -0.20
C ASN A 11 6.28 -14.50 -1.37
N GLU A 12 5.79 -14.69 -2.60
CA GLU A 12 6.43 -14.16 -3.81
C GLU A 12 6.53 -12.61 -3.77
N TYR A 13 5.52 -11.93 -3.22
CA TYR A 13 5.55 -10.48 -3.01
C TYR A 13 6.62 -10.05 -2.01
N VAL A 14 6.73 -10.77 -0.88
CA VAL A 14 7.73 -10.48 0.17
C VAL A 14 9.15 -10.72 -0.35
N ASP A 15 9.34 -11.75 -1.17
CA ASP A 15 10.62 -12.08 -1.80
C ASP A 15 10.99 -11.13 -2.96
N GLY A 16 10.05 -10.27 -3.39
CA GLY A 16 10.25 -9.30 -4.46
C GLY A 16 10.34 -9.92 -5.85
N THR A 17 9.90 -11.17 -6.00
CA THR A 17 9.92 -11.92 -7.27
C THR A 17 8.60 -11.82 -8.04
N LEU A 18 7.64 -11.10 -7.48
CA LEU A 18 6.28 -11.06 -8.00
C LEU A 18 6.04 -9.83 -8.88
N ASP A 19 5.57 -10.08 -10.10
CA ASP A 19 4.97 -9.07 -10.97
C ASP A 19 3.45 -9.31 -11.02
N LEU A 20 2.70 -8.65 -10.14
CA LEU A 20 1.24 -8.79 -10.09
C LEU A 20 0.59 -7.99 -11.22
N SER A 21 -0.26 -8.66 -11.99
CA SER A 21 -1.22 -7.96 -12.82
C SER A 21 -2.23 -7.17 -11.96
N LEU A 22 -2.86 -6.15 -12.56
CA LEU A 22 -3.90 -5.38 -11.89
C LEU A 22 -5.09 -6.25 -11.45
N ALA A 23 -5.40 -7.31 -12.21
CA ALA A 23 -6.47 -8.25 -11.89
C ALA A 23 -6.15 -9.09 -10.65
N GLU A 24 -4.90 -9.56 -10.51
CA GLU A 24 -4.47 -10.33 -9.33
C GLU A 24 -4.42 -9.44 -8.08
N CYS A 25 -3.96 -8.19 -8.21
CA CYS A 25 -4.05 -7.19 -7.14
C CYS A 25 -5.49 -7.01 -6.64
N GLN A 26 -6.45 -6.95 -7.57
CA GLN A 26 -7.87 -6.78 -7.24
C GLN A 26 -8.42 -8.00 -6.50
N GLN A 27 -8.15 -9.21 -7.00
CA GLN A 27 -8.60 -10.44 -6.34
C GLN A 27 -7.97 -10.61 -4.94
N PHE A 28 -6.71 -10.18 -4.78
CA PHE A 28 -6.01 -10.19 -3.50
C PHE A 28 -6.70 -9.26 -2.49
N ALA A 29 -7.01 -8.04 -2.92
CA ALA A 29 -7.72 -7.07 -2.10
C ALA A 29 -9.13 -7.56 -1.71
N GLU A 30 -9.86 -8.17 -2.64
CA GLU A 30 -11.20 -8.73 -2.39
C GLU A 30 -11.17 -9.87 -1.37
N HIS A 31 -10.22 -10.80 -1.49
CA HIS A 31 -10.07 -11.88 -0.50
C HIS A 31 -9.74 -11.32 0.88
N LEU A 32 -8.77 -10.41 0.97
CA LEU A 32 -8.42 -9.80 2.25
C LEU A 32 -9.59 -9.07 2.91
N ALA A 33 -10.43 -8.39 2.12
CA ALA A 33 -11.60 -7.70 2.66
C ALA A 33 -12.61 -8.65 3.34
N GLN A 34 -12.64 -9.92 2.96
CA GLN A 34 -13.65 -10.90 3.41
C GLN A 34 -13.10 -12.00 4.32
N CYS A 35 -11.77 -12.16 4.44
CA CYS A 35 -11.14 -13.26 5.15
C CYS A 35 -10.33 -12.80 6.37
N ASN A 36 -10.94 -12.87 7.57
CA ASN A 36 -10.29 -12.50 8.82
C ASN A 36 -8.96 -13.28 9.09
N PRO A 37 -8.88 -14.61 8.87
CA PRO A 37 -7.60 -15.33 9.02
C PRO A 37 -6.46 -14.74 8.17
N CYS A 38 -6.72 -14.43 6.90
CA CYS A 38 -5.71 -13.87 6.01
C CYS A 38 -5.31 -12.44 6.39
N GLN A 39 -6.25 -11.63 6.89
CA GLN A 39 -5.93 -10.31 7.45
C GLN A 39 -4.91 -10.43 8.61
N VAL A 40 -5.16 -11.36 9.54
CA VAL A 40 -4.25 -11.61 10.68
C VAL A 40 -2.85 -12.02 10.21
N VAL A 41 -2.76 -12.90 9.21
CA VAL A 41 -1.47 -13.33 8.66
C VAL A 41 -0.70 -12.17 8.01
N VAL A 42 -1.36 -11.39 7.15
CA VAL A 42 -0.75 -10.22 6.50
C VAL A 42 -0.28 -9.19 7.53
N ASP A 43 -1.08 -8.92 8.55
CA ASP A 43 -0.73 -7.98 9.61
C ASP A 43 0.48 -8.46 10.42
N ASN A 44 0.55 -9.76 10.72
CA ASN A 44 1.72 -10.33 11.40
C ASN A 44 2.98 -10.22 10.55
N ILE A 45 2.91 -10.53 9.26
CA ILE A 45 4.05 -10.38 8.34
C ILE A 45 4.52 -8.92 8.27
N ARG A 46 3.58 -7.96 8.17
CA ARG A 46 3.91 -6.53 8.18
C ARG A 46 4.66 -6.12 9.45
N LYS A 47 4.17 -6.56 10.62
CA LYS A 47 4.83 -6.30 11.92
C LYS A 47 6.21 -6.93 11.99
N THR A 48 6.37 -8.17 11.53
CA THR A 48 7.67 -8.84 11.47
C THR A 48 8.65 -8.06 10.59
N ILE A 49 8.25 -7.64 9.39
CA ILE A 49 9.09 -6.81 8.51
C ILE A 49 9.49 -5.50 9.20
N GLN A 50 8.55 -4.82 9.87
CA GLN A 50 8.84 -3.58 10.60
C GLN A 50 9.85 -3.79 11.74
N LEU A 51 9.68 -4.86 12.52
CA LEU A 51 10.60 -5.23 13.60
C LEU A 51 12.00 -5.52 13.07
N TYR A 52 12.12 -6.30 12.00
CA TYR A 52 13.41 -6.63 11.37
C TYR A 52 14.09 -5.42 10.74
N ARG A 53 13.32 -4.48 10.20
CA ARG A 53 13.85 -3.22 9.64
C ARG A 53 14.14 -2.16 10.72
N ALA A 54 13.91 -2.45 12.00
CA ALA A 54 14.11 -1.54 13.13
C ALA A 54 13.40 -0.17 12.98
N GLY A 55 12.35 -0.09 12.16
CA GLY A 55 11.69 1.18 11.83
C GLY A 55 12.54 2.15 11.00
N GLU A 56 13.65 1.71 10.40
CA GLU A 56 14.47 2.53 9.51
C GLU A 56 13.62 3.05 8.33
N PRO A 57 13.49 4.37 8.17
CA PRO A 57 12.76 4.95 7.05
C PRO A 57 13.39 4.50 5.74
N PHE A 58 12.63 3.82 4.89
CA PHE A 58 13.09 3.58 3.53
C PHE A 58 12.94 4.89 2.73
N PRO A 59 13.99 5.36 2.03
CA PRO A 59 13.87 6.54 1.19
C PRO A 59 12.85 6.27 0.09
N LEU A 60 11.82 7.11 0.01
CA LEU A 60 10.85 7.03 -1.06
C LEU A 60 11.58 7.30 -2.40
N PRO A 61 11.36 6.51 -3.46
CA PRO A 61 11.93 6.82 -4.77
C PRO A 61 11.60 8.26 -5.17
N ALA A 62 12.58 8.99 -5.69
CA ALA A 62 12.45 10.44 -5.93
C ALA A 62 11.25 10.78 -6.83
N GLU A 63 11.00 10.01 -7.90
CA GLU A 63 9.83 10.26 -8.75
C GLU A 63 8.51 10.02 -8.00
N LEU A 64 8.45 9.02 -7.12
CA LEU A 64 7.27 8.74 -6.32
C LEU A 64 6.99 9.88 -5.34
N GLU A 65 8.03 10.42 -4.70
CA GLU A 65 7.92 11.53 -3.76
C GLU A 65 7.34 12.79 -4.43
N VAL A 66 7.86 13.14 -5.60
CA VAL A 66 7.38 14.29 -6.37
C VAL A 66 5.91 14.11 -6.73
N ARG A 67 5.54 12.96 -7.29
CA ARG A 67 4.15 12.66 -7.71
C ARG A 67 3.20 12.66 -6.51
N LEU A 68 3.61 12.08 -5.38
CA LEU A 68 2.80 12.03 -4.17
C LEU A 68 2.56 13.43 -3.59
N LYS A 69 3.62 14.23 -3.47
CA LYS A 69 3.52 15.63 -3.00
C LYS A 69 2.60 16.46 -3.90
N GLN A 70 2.69 16.29 -5.22
CA GLN A 70 1.81 16.97 -6.16
C GLN A 70 0.35 16.57 -5.96
N ALA A 71 0.05 15.26 -5.94
CA ALA A 71 -1.30 14.76 -5.75
C ALA A 71 -1.93 15.25 -4.43
N LEU A 72 -1.15 15.26 -3.34
CA LEU A 72 -1.60 15.77 -2.04
C LEU A 72 -1.94 17.27 -2.11
N ARG A 73 -1.11 18.09 -2.77
CA ARG A 73 -1.38 19.53 -2.94
C ARG A 73 -2.62 19.79 -3.77
N GLU A 74 -2.83 19.06 -4.87
CA GLU A 74 -4.00 19.20 -5.72
C GLU A 74 -5.28 18.85 -4.96
N ARG A 75 -5.27 17.73 -4.21
CA ARG A 75 -6.38 17.32 -3.35
C ARG A 75 -6.66 18.35 -2.25
N TRP A 76 -5.62 18.93 -1.66
CA TRP A 76 -5.75 19.98 -0.66
C TRP A 76 -6.45 21.22 -1.22
N LYS A 77 -5.99 21.73 -2.37
CA LYS A 77 -6.61 22.89 -3.04
C LYS A 77 -8.06 22.65 -3.42
N ALA A 78 -8.37 21.46 -3.91
CA ALA A 78 -9.75 21.09 -4.26
C ALA A 78 -10.67 21.04 -3.03
N LYS A 79 -10.15 20.58 -1.88
CA LYS A 79 -10.91 20.48 -0.63
C LYS A 79 -11.02 21.81 0.11
N PHE A 80 -9.98 22.65 0.03
CA PHE A 80 -9.88 23.95 0.69
C PHE A 80 -9.55 25.03 -0.35
N PRO A 81 -10.52 25.44 -1.18
CA PRO A 81 -10.30 26.54 -2.10
C PRO A 81 -9.98 27.80 -1.27
N THR A 82 -8.77 28.33 -1.44
CA THR A 82 -8.36 29.58 -0.81
C THR A 82 -9.21 30.70 -1.39
N THR A 83 -10.26 31.10 -0.66
CA THR A 83 -10.97 32.36 -0.91
C THR A 83 -10.00 33.49 -0.60
N SER A 84 -9.34 34.01 -1.64
CA SER A 84 -8.62 35.27 -1.54
C SER A 84 -9.65 36.39 -1.37
N THR A 85 -9.96 36.74 -0.12
CA THR A 85 -10.58 38.02 0.20
C THR A 85 -9.51 39.09 0.05
N SER A 86 -9.42 39.67 -1.13
CA SER A 86 -8.77 40.96 -1.37
C SER A 86 -9.65 42.04 -0.75
N GLY A 87 -9.12 42.70 0.29
CA GLY A 87 -9.57 43.99 0.81
C GLY A 87 -8.49 45.02 0.60
#